data_AF-A0A4S8LI73-F1
#
_entry.id   AF-A0A4S8LI73-F1
#
_cell.length_a   1.000
_cell.length_b   1.000
_cell.length_c   1.000
_cell.angle_alpha   90.00
_cell.angle_beta   90.00
_cell.angle_gamma   90.00
#
_symmetry.space_group_name_H-M   'P 1'
#
loop_
_entity.id
_entity.type
_entity.pdbx_description
1 polymer ?
#
loop_
_entity_poly.entity_id
_entity_poly.type
_entity_poly.pdbx_seq_one_letter_code
_entity_poly.pdbx_strand_id
1 'polypeptide(L)' 'MISTTRSHIDHADEYVCNTTARTLSWSRPHLVYPSLLPFFKAVCHSKRSWQTRYTGIRIIQQIAIVMGC' A
#
# COMPACT_ATOMS: atom_id res chain seq x y z
N MET A 1 -9.08 -8.41 6.49
CA MET A 1 -8.57 -7.05 6.17
C MET A 1 -7.59 -7.05 4.98
N ILE A 2 -6.69 -8.02 4.82
CA ILE A 2 -5.72 -8.06 3.70
C ILE A 2 -6.38 -8.41 2.34
N SER A 3 -7.50 -9.16 2.35
CA SER A 3 -8.23 -9.52 1.12
C SER A 3 -8.92 -8.32 0.47
N THR A 4 -9.57 -7.46 1.27
CA THR A 4 -10.21 -6.23 0.80
C THR A 4 -9.21 -5.18 0.30
N THR A 5 -8.00 -5.14 0.86
CA THR A 5 -6.94 -4.23 0.37
C THR A 5 -6.36 -4.67 -0.97
N ARG A 6 -6.36 -5.97 -1.27
CA ARG A 6 -5.81 -6.51 -2.52
C ARG A 6 -6.66 -6.12 -3.73
N SER A 7 -7.99 -6.13 -3.59
CA SER A 7 -8.92 -5.70 -4.66
C SER A 7 -8.88 -4.20 -4.94
N HIS A 8 -8.47 -3.38 -3.97
CA HIS A 8 -8.40 -1.93 -4.13
C HIS A 8 -7.06 -1.44 -4.72
N ILE A 9 -6.02 -2.28 -4.69
CA ILE A 9 -4.68 -1.96 -5.25
C ILE A 9 -4.64 -2.17 -6.78
N ASP A 10 -5.48 -3.06 -7.31
CA ASP A 10 -5.58 -3.33 -8.76
C ASP A 10 -6.75 -2.55 -9.41
N HIS A 11 -7.27 -1.53 -8.74
CA HIS A 11 -8.37 -0.74 -9.28
C HIS A 11 -7.90 0.20 -10.39
N ALA A 12 -8.73 0.39 -11.43
CA ALA A 12 -8.39 1.21 -12.58
C ALA A 12 -8.28 2.71 -12.23
N ASP A 13 -9.00 3.15 -11.20
CA ASP A 13 -9.00 4.55 -10.76
C ASP A 13 -7.87 4.85 -9.76
N GLU A 14 -7.02 5.82 -10.11
CA GLU A 14 -5.90 6.26 -9.28
C GLU A 14 -6.36 6.90 -7.96
N TYR A 15 -7.48 7.61 -7.95
CA TYR A 15 -8.03 8.25 -6.75
C TYR A 15 -8.36 7.24 -5.64
N VAL A 16 -8.91 6.11 -6.06
CA VAL A 16 -9.33 5.01 -5.19
C VAL A 16 -8.11 4.30 -4.61
N CYS A 17 -7.06 4.09 -5.43
CA CYS A 17 -5.77 3.55 -5.00
C CYS A 17 -5.09 4.46 -3.95
N ASN A 18 -5.18 5.78 -4.14
CA ASN A 18 -4.57 6.77 -3.23
C ASN A 18 -5.24 6.82 -1.88
N THR A 19 -6.58 6.75 -1.89
CA THR A 19 -7.38 6.74 -0.68
C THR A 19 -7.05 5.49 0.14
N THR A 20 -6.93 4.32 -0.49
CA THR A 20 -6.47 3.09 0.20
C THR A 20 -5.08 3.22 0.75
N ALA A 21 -4.16 3.79 -0.03
CA ALA A 21 -2.79 3.95 0.41
C ALA A 21 -2.69 4.82 1.66
N ARG A 22 -3.48 5.90 1.70
CA ARG A 22 -3.59 6.78 2.88
C ARG A 22 -4.25 6.08 4.06
N THR A 23 -5.35 5.37 3.84
CA THR A 23 -6.04 4.61 4.90
C THR A 23 -5.13 3.53 5.50
N LEU A 24 -4.38 2.79 4.67
CA LEU A 24 -3.43 1.77 5.12
C LEU A 24 -2.23 2.36 5.87
N SER A 25 -1.78 3.53 5.44
CA SER A 25 -0.71 4.25 6.12
C SER A 25 -1.14 4.75 7.49
N TRP A 26 -2.36 5.29 7.60
CA TRP A 26 -2.91 5.84 8.84
C TRP A 26 -3.33 4.73 9.82
N SER A 27 -3.87 3.61 9.33
CA SER A 27 -4.38 2.52 10.17
C SER A 27 -3.29 1.73 10.92
N ARG A 28 -2.05 2.25 11.00
CA ARG A 28 -0.92 1.57 11.61
C ARG A 28 -0.84 1.84 13.12
N PRO A 29 -1.07 0.82 13.97
CA PRO A 29 -0.42 0.79 15.28
C PRO A 29 1.07 0.50 15.09
N HIS A 30 1.94 1.31 15.73
CA HIS A 30 3.40 1.34 15.57
C HIS A 30 4.13 -0.02 15.63
N LEU A 31 3.50 -1.06 16.19
CA LEU A 31 4.09 -2.41 16.37
C LEU A 31 3.92 -3.35 15.15
N VAL A 32 3.04 -3.03 14.18
CA VAL A 32 2.63 -3.94 13.09
C VAL A 32 3.31 -3.61 11.74
N TYR A 33 4.35 -2.78 11.74
CA TYR A 33 5.11 -2.46 10.52
C TYR A 33 5.83 -3.67 9.89
N PRO A 34 6.57 -4.52 10.64
CA PRO A 34 7.40 -5.57 10.03
C PRO A 34 6.56 -6.69 9.38
N SER A 35 5.33 -6.92 9.82
CA SER A 35 4.43 -7.91 9.22
C SER A 35 3.86 -7.49 7.86
N LEU A 36 3.96 -6.20 7.50
CA LEU A 36 3.55 -5.67 6.19
C LEU A 36 4.69 -5.69 5.15
N LEU A 37 5.94 -5.93 5.57
CA LEU A 37 7.09 -6.05 4.67
C LEU A 37 6.93 -7.15 3.59
N PRO A 38 6.47 -8.38 3.88
CA PRO A 38 6.23 -9.38 2.83
C PRO A 38 5.13 -8.95 1.86
N PHE A 39 4.15 -8.19 2.33
CA PHE A 39 3.09 -7.64 1.48
C PHE A 39 3.64 -6.57 0.53
N PHE A 40 4.43 -5.60 1.03
CA PHE A 40 5.07 -4.60 0.16
C PHE A 40 6.03 -5.25 -0.83
N LYS A 41 6.80 -6.26 -0.42
CA LYS A 41 7.66 -7.02 -1.33
C LYS A 41 6.85 -7.68 -2.45
N ALA A 42 5.71 -8.28 -2.14
CA ALA A 42 4.83 -8.89 -3.13
C ALA A 42 4.18 -7.87 -4.09
N VAL A 43 3.76 -6.71 -3.57
CA VAL A 43 3.14 -5.64 -4.38
C VAL A 43 4.17 -4.97 -5.29
N CYS A 44 5.35 -4.62 -4.76
CA CYS A 44 6.43 -3.98 -5.53
C CYS A 44 7.02 -4.92 -6.60
N HIS A 45 7.07 -6.24 -6.37
CA HIS A 45 7.54 -7.21 -7.37
C HIS A 45 6.44 -7.79 -8.27
N SER A 46 5.17 -7.38 -8.12
CA SER A 46 4.07 -7.90 -8.92
C SER A 46 4.33 -7.70 -10.41
N LYS A 47 4.37 -8.76 -11.22
CA LYS A 47 4.52 -8.69 -12.69
C LYS A 47 3.19 -8.52 -13.42
N ARG A 48 2.07 -8.48 -12.70
CA ARG A 48 0.72 -8.60 -13.27
C ARG A 48 0.17 -7.28 -13.80
N SER A 49 0.47 -6.17 -13.12
CA SER A 49 0.05 -4.82 -13.52
C SER A 49 1.06 -3.78 -13.05
N TRP A 50 1.34 -2.78 -13.89
CA TRP A 50 2.18 -1.64 -13.52
C TRP A 50 1.53 -0.81 -12.40
N GLN A 51 0.21 -0.71 -12.43
CA GLN A 51 -0.64 -0.01 -11.46
C GLN A 51 -0.41 -0.56 -10.04
N THR A 52 -0.37 -1.89 -9.88
CA THR A 52 -0.06 -2.51 -8.58
C THR A 52 1.31 -2.05 -8.05
N ARG A 53 2.33 -1.94 -8.91
CA ARG A 53 3.68 -1.49 -8.51
C ARG A 53 3.67 -0.02 -8.09
N TYR A 54 3.05 0.82 -8.90
CA TYR A 54 2.92 2.26 -8.64
C TYR A 54 2.20 2.52 -7.32
N THR A 55 1.05 1.88 -7.08
CA THR A 55 0.32 1.98 -5.81
C THR A 55 1.15 1.46 -4.63
N GLY A 56 1.90 0.36 -4.80
CA GLY A 56 2.82 -0.15 -3.78
C GLY A 56 3.86 0.87 -3.31
N ILE A 57 4.51 1.54 -4.27
CA ILE A 57 5.51 2.59 -3.98
C ILE A 57 4.85 3.78 -3.28
N ARG A 58 3.65 4.18 -3.71
CA ARG A 58 2.90 5.28 -3.09
C ARG A 58 2.46 4.99 -1.66
N ILE A 59 2.11 3.75 -1.34
CA ILE A 59 1.82 3.35 0.04
C ILE A 59 3.07 3.58 0.90
N ILE A 60 4.25 3.13 0.43
CA ILE A 60 5.53 3.32 1.15
C ILE A 60 5.86 4.82 1.32
N GLN A 61 5.62 5.64 0.29
CA GLN A 61 5.81 7.09 0.39
C GLN A 61 4.89 7.72 1.44
N GLN A 62 3.60 7.37 1.44
CA GLN A 62 2.64 7.89 2.40
C GLN A 62 2.99 7.48 3.84
N ILE A 63 3.49 6.26 4.00
CA ILE A 63 4.01 5.75 5.26
C ILE A 63 5.19 6.58 5.75
N ALA A 64 6.14 6.90 4.87
CA ALA A 64 7.29 7.73 5.21
C ALA A 64 6.86 9.15 5.65
N ILE A 65 5.85 9.73 4.98
CA ILE A 65 5.27 11.03 5.35
C ILE A 65 4.60 10.97 6.72
N VAL A 66 3.84 9.91 7.03
CA VAL A 66 3.11 9.77 8.31
C VAL A 66 4.03 9.44 9.47
N MET A 67 5.10 8.67 9.25
CA MET A 67 6.08 8.34 10.30
C MET A 67 6.92 9.54 10.72
N GLY A 68 6.96 10.59 9.90
CA GLY A 68 7.83 11.74 10.08
C GLY A 68 9.29 11.37 9.79
N CYS A 69 9.96 12.20 9.01
CA CYS A 69 11.37 12.48 9.28
C CYS A 69 11.39 13.70 10.22
#